data_AF-A0A6P1EZC4-F1
#
_entry.id   AF-A0A6P1EZC4-F1
#
_cell.length_a   1.000
_cell.length_b   1.000
_cell.length_c   1.000
_cell.angle_alpha   90.00
_cell.angle_beta   90.00
_cell.angle_gamma   90.00
#
_symmetry.space_group_name_H-M   'P 1'
#
loop_
_entity.id
_entity.type
_entity.pdbx_description
1 polymer ?
#
loop_
_entity_poly.entity_id
_entity_poly.type
_entity_poly.pdbx_seq_one_letter_code
_entity_poly.pdbx_strand_id
1 'polypeptide(L)'
;MSQHPSDPAGPTRRSLAASAAWSLPVVSAAVAAPLAAASPVSCLSTTMFTPTSVASNPTVLTALSSTGVLSTVRISSVLAPGTTTETRGQDFDLTRDGSRWASNGDPSAVGEVVLRDYPDGSLMLNQRRAGPIEEEPSPGSDLQTLTFEFLGADGRPFDPTDVRLTIQNITSFAVPNDPWLVDWWSTVGFSVPPASISAMPGHPGAGAGTVADPFRRDASTDLGIFGGALVDTFIFRTFPSGSTLAFSQHQGQQGWHAIALSALSFVSRTC
;
A
#
# COMPACT_ATOMS: atom_id res chain seq x y z
N MET A 1 52.27 -103.95 -1.26
CA MET A 1 51.71 -102.60 -1.49
C MET A 1 50.47 -102.79 -2.35
N SER A 2 49.31 -103.05 -1.72
CA SER A 2 48.20 -102.11 -1.42
C SER A 2 47.31 -101.87 -2.64
N GLN A 3 45.97 -101.89 -2.59
CA GLN A 3 44.92 -102.47 -1.75
C GLN A 3 43.61 -102.15 -2.53
N HIS A 4 42.64 -103.08 -2.48
CA HIS A 4 41.18 -103.00 -2.71
C HIS A 4 40.44 -102.01 -3.66
N PRO A 5 39.29 -102.45 -4.23
CA PRO A 5 38.35 -101.64 -5.01
C PRO A 5 37.10 -101.14 -4.22
N SER A 6 36.27 -100.36 -4.94
CA SER A 6 34.81 -100.10 -4.83
C SER A 6 34.23 -99.05 -3.86
N ASP A 7 33.74 -97.94 -4.47
CA ASP A 7 32.43 -97.23 -4.39
C ASP A 7 31.85 -96.77 -3.01
N PRO A 8 30.98 -95.72 -2.92
CA PRO A 8 29.86 -95.43 -3.85
C PRO A 8 29.33 -93.97 -4.00
N ALA A 9 28.29 -93.88 -4.84
CA ALA A 9 27.06 -93.05 -4.71
C ALA A 9 26.97 -91.70 -5.45
N GLY A 10 26.13 -91.67 -6.51
CA GLY A 10 25.65 -90.46 -7.20
C GLY A 10 24.73 -89.56 -6.35
N PRO A 11 24.08 -88.51 -6.92
CA PRO A 11 22.86 -88.78 -7.71
C PRO A 11 22.52 -87.80 -8.88
N THR A 12 21.85 -88.37 -9.89
CA THR A 12 20.72 -87.90 -10.73
C THR A 12 20.62 -86.53 -11.44
N ARG A 13 20.27 -86.67 -12.74
CA ARG A 13 19.27 -85.98 -13.58
C ARG A 13 19.08 -84.45 -13.45
N ARG A 14 19.11 -83.75 -14.59
CA ARG A 14 17.91 -83.20 -15.29
C ARG A 14 18.32 -82.22 -16.40
N SER A 15 17.73 -82.40 -17.59
CA SER A 15 17.61 -81.38 -18.62
C SER A 15 16.76 -80.21 -18.09
N LEU A 16 17.15 -78.97 -18.36
CA LEU A 16 16.24 -77.81 -18.30
C LEU A 16 16.47 -76.86 -19.47
N ALA A 17 15.33 -76.39 -19.96
CA ALA A 17 15.10 -75.71 -21.22
C ALA A 17 15.86 -74.39 -21.39
N ALA A 18 16.15 -74.10 -22.66
CA ALA A 18 16.40 -72.74 -23.12
C ALA A 18 15.20 -71.85 -22.81
N SER A 19 15.47 -70.70 -22.20
CA SER A 19 14.58 -69.54 -22.25
C SER A 19 15.45 -68.31 -22.49
N ALA A 20 15.16 -67.63 -23.60
CA ALA A 20 15.79 -66.39 -23.99
C ALA A 20 15.21 -65.27 -23.13
N ALA A 21 16.05 -64.62 -22.31
CA ALA A 21 15.71 -63.36 -21.68
C ALA A 21 16.12 -62.24 -22.65
N TRP A 22 15.14 -61.67 -23.35
CA TRP A 22 15.30 -60.41 -24.05
C TRP A 22 15.34 -59.30 -23.00
N SER A 23 16.49 -58.66 -22.82
CA SER A 23 16.60 -57.43 -22.05
C SER A 23 15.99 -56.29 -22.86
N LEU A 24 14.88 -55.73 -22.37
CA LEU A 24 14.39 -54.44 -22.86
C LEU A 24 15.34 -53.34 -22.34
N PRO A 25 15.90 -52.48 -23.20
CA PRO A 25 16.61 -51.31 -22.72
C PRO A 25 15.61 -50.35 -22.07
N VAL A 26 15.73 -50.16 -20.76
CA VAL A 26 15.03 -49.08 -20.05
C VAL A 26 15.73 -47.78 -20.44
N VAL A 27 15.15 -47.07 -21.41
CA VAL A 27 15.52 -45.68 -21.68
C VAL A 27 14.85 -44.84 -20.59
N SER A 28 15.59 -44.56 -19.51
CA SER A 28 15.19 -43.50 -18.59
C SER A 28 15.27 -42.18 -19.34
N ALA A 29 14.11 -41.66 -19.75
CA ALA A 29 13.98 -40.27 -20.14
C ALA A 29 14.23 -39.43 -18.88
N ALA A 30 15.46 -38.96 -18.71
CA ALA A 30 15.73 -37.85 -17.83
C ALA A 30 14.98 -36.65 -18.41
N VAL A 31 13.76 -36.40 -17.93
CA VAL A 31 13.11 -35.12 -18.14
C VAL A 31 13.96 -34.12 -17.38
N ALA A 32 14.88 -33.46 -18.08
CA ALA A 32 15.51 -32.27 -17.58
C ALA A 32 14.37 -31.26 -17.39
N ALA A 33 13.88 -31.11 -16.16
CA ALA A 33 13.10 -29.95 -15.79
C ALA A 33 13.98 -28.74 -16.16
N PRO A 34 13.50 -27.79 -16.97
CA PRO A 34 14.24 -26.57 -17.19
C PRO A 34 14.22 -25.81 -15.87
N LEU A 35 15.26 -26.00 -15.05
CA LEU A 35 15.61 -25.09 -13.97
C LEU A 35 16.23 -23.84 -14.61
N ALA A 36 15.41 -23.12 -15.37
CA ALA A 36 15.63 -21.70 -15.57
C ALA A 36 15.03 -20.99 -14.35
N ALA A 37 15.66 -21.16 -13.19
CA ALA A 37 15.56 -20.15 -12.15
C ALA A 37 16.37 -18.95 -12.65
N ALA A 38 15.83 -18.22 -13.63
CA ALA A 38 16.28 -16.87 -13.91
C ALA A 38 16.16 -16.14 -12.57
N SER A 39 17.29 -15.66 -12.04
CA SER A 39 17.25 -14.83 -10.85
C SER A 39 16.25 -13.71 -11.14
N PRO A 40 15.22 -13.51 -10.29
CA PRO A 40 14.27 -12.43 -10.49
C PRO A 40 15.07 -11.13 -10.59
N VAL A 41 15.13 -10.56 -11.79
CA VAL A 41 15.73 -9.24 -11.98
C VAL A 41 14.82 -8.27 -11.24
N SER A 42 15.37 -7.37 -10.44
CA SER A 42 14.57 -6.33 -9.79
C SER A 42 14.35 -5.19 -10.77
N CYS A 43 13.13 -4.67 -10.86
CA CYS A 43 12.82 -3.50 -11.70
C CYS A 43 11.98 -2.49 -10.94
N LEU A 44 12.12 -1.23 -11.33
CA LEU A 44 11.22 -0.17 -10.87
C LEU A 44 9.85 -0.37 -11.51
N SER A 45 8.84 -0.41 -10.66
CA SER A 45 7.42 -0.41 -11.00
C SER A 45 6.80 0.89 -10.52
N THR A 46 6.06 1.54 -11.41
CA THR A 46 5.35 2.79 -11.11
C THR A 46 3.87 2.61 -11.34
N THR A 47 3.06 3.17 -10.46
CA THR A 47 1.62 3.27 -10.68
C THR A 47 1.20 4.74 -10.77
N MET A 48 0.20 4.99 -11.61
CA MET A 48 -0.48 6.27 -11.69
C MET A 48 -1.92 6.07 -11.22
N PHE A 49 -2.41 7.05 -10.48
CA PHE A 49 -3.81 7.10 -10.13
C PHE A 49 -4.59 7.73 -11.28
N THR A 50 -5.64 7.04 -11.74
CA THR A 50 -6.46 7.50 -12.87
C THR A 50 -7.63 8.35 -12.36
N PRO A 51 -7.90 9.53 -12.96
CA PRO A 51 -9.00 10.39 -12.55
C PRO A 51 -10.35 9.67 -12.57
N THR A 52 -11.14 9.87 -11.51
CA THR A 52 -12.52 9.36 -11.39
C THR A 52 -13.24 10.11 -10.27
N SER A 53 -14.51 10.47 -10.49
CA SER A 53 -15.38 11.00 -9.43
C SER A 53 -16.07 9.90 -8.62
N VAL A 54 -15.89 8.64 -9.00
CA VAL A 54 -16.47 7.49 -8.30
C VAL A 54 -15.47 7.01 -7.26
N ALA A 55 -15.86 7.11 -5.98
CA ALA A 55 -15.09 6.55 -4.87
C ALA A 55 -14.93 5.03 -5.03
N SER A 56 -13.77 4.50 -4.62
CA SER A 56 -13.50 3.07 -4.71
C SER A 56 -12.86 2.53 -3.44
N ASN A 57 -13.49 1.50 -2.85
CA ASN A 57 -12.94 0.74 -1.73
C ASN A 57 -13.18 -0.77 -1.96
N PRO A 58 -12.14 -1.57 -2.26
CA PRO A 58 -10.75 -1.14 -2.38
C PRO A 58 -10.51 -0.30 -3.64
N THR A 59 -9.57 0.64 -3.54
CA THR A 59 -8.94 1.27 -4.71
C THR A 59 -7.94 0.29 -5.30
N VAL A 60 -8.09 -0.05 -6.58
CA VAL A 60 -7.19 -0.97 -7.29
C VAL A 60 -6.38 -0.19 -8.32
N LEU A 61 -5.07 -0.28 -8.20
CA LEU A 61 -4.11 0.38 -9.08
C LEU A 61 -3.29 -0.66 -9.82
N THR A 62 -2.97 -0.36 -11.07
CA THR A 62 -2.03 -1.16 -11.85
C THR A 62 -0.67 -0.47 -11.88
N ALA A 63 0.38 -1.22 -11.56
CA ALA A 63 1.76 -0.78 -11.63
C ALA A 63 2.46 -1.48 -12.80
N LEU A 64 3.09 -0.70 -13.67
CA LEU A 64 3.83 -1.20 -14.84
C LEU A 64 5.33 -1.16 -14.53
N SER A 65 6.01 -2.29 -14.70
CA SER A 65 7.47 -2.36 -14.63
C SER A 65 8.12 -1.81 -15.91
N SER A 66 9.40 -1.48 -15.84
CA SER A 66 10.19 -1.10 -17.03
C SER A 66 10.30 -2.20 -18.10
N THR A 67 9.99 -3.46 -17.76
CA THR A 67 9.98 -4.61 -18.71
C THR A 67 8.59 -4.94 -19.24
N GLY A 68 7.55 -4.22 -18.81
CA GLY A 68 6.17 -4.44 -19.25
C GLY A 68 5.35 -5.38 -18.37
N VAL A 69 5.89 -5.86 -17.25
CA VAL A 69 5.16 -6.71 -16.30
C VAL A 69 4.20 -5.85 -15.47
N LEU A 70 2.96 -6.34 -15.33
CA LEU A 70 1.93 -5.68 -14.55
C LEU A 70 1.88 -6.27 -13.14
N SER A 71 1.97 -5.41 -12.13
CA SER A 71 1.63 -5.71 -10.74
C SER A 71 0.38 -4.93 -10.34
N THR A 72 -0.28 -5.35 -9.27
CA THR A 72 -1.47 -4.68 -8.75
C THR A 72 -1.21 -4.18 -7.34
N VAL A 73 -1.64 -2.96 -7.03
CA VAL A 73 -1.71 -2.45 -5.67
C VAL A 73 -3.18 -2.29 -5.30
N ARG A 74 -3.61 -2.94 -4.23
CA ARG A 74 -4.95 -2.80 -3.68
C ARG A 74 -4.87 -2.00 -2.38
N ILE A 75 -5.64 -0.92 -2.30
CA ILE A 75 -5.71 -0.03 -1.14
C ILE A 75 -7.11 -0.12 -0.56
N SER A 76 -7.23 -0.70 0.64
CA SER A 76 -8.49 -0.78 1.37
C SER A 76 -8.53 0.31 2.44
N SER A 77 -9.67 0.95 2.60
CA SER A 77 -9.89 2.03 3.59
C SER A 77 -10.85 1.58 4.68
N VAL A 78 -10.55 1.93 5.93
CA VAL A 78 -11.44 1.78 7.09
C VAL A 78 -11.47 3.08 7.89
N LEU A 79 -12.67 3.61 8.11
CA LEU A 79 -12.90 4.77 8.97
C LEU A 79 -13.12 4.34 10.42
N ALA A 80 -12.54 5.08 11.37
CA ALA A 80 -12.78 4.90 12.78
C ALA A 80 -14.18 5.41 13.17
N PRO A 81 -14.80 4.87 14.24
CA PRO A 81 -16.09 5.37 14.73
C PRO A 81 -16.08 6.87 15.02
N GLY A 82 -17.14 7.56 14.60
CA GLY A 82 -17.27 9.01 14.77
C GLY A 82 -16.46 9.83 13.76
N THR A 83 -16.01 9.21 12.67
CA THR A 83 -15.45 9.90 11.49
C THR A 83 -16.52 9.99 10.40
N THR A 84 -16.61 11.12 9.71
CA THR A 84 -17.46 11.28 8.52
C THR A 84 -16.64 11.81 7.35
N THR A 85 -16.98 11.33 6.16
CA THR A 85 -16.45 11.78 4.86
C THR A 85 -17.52 12.50 4.02
N GLU A 86 -18.79 12.36 4.45
CA GLU A 86 -19.96 12.87 3.75
C GLU A 86 -20.58 14.04 4.51
N THR A 87 -21.07 15.02 3.74
CA THR A 87 -22.10 15.96 4.19
C THR A 87 -23.01 16.28 3.01
N ARG A 88 -24.27 16.62 3.30
CA ARG A 88 -25.29 16.96 2.29
C ARG A 88 -25.44 15.93 1.16
N GLY A 89 -25.22 14.64 1.42
CA GLY A 89 -25.36 13.58 0.42
C GLY A 89 -24.19 13.48 -0.57
N GLN A 90 -23.06 14.13 -0.31
CA GLN A 90 -21.87 14.07 -1.17
C GLN A 90 -20.63 13.67 -0.38
N ASP A 91 -19.84 12.78 -0.97
CA ASP A 91 -18.59 12.26 -0.45
C ASP A 91 -17.49 12.43 -1.50
N PHE A 92 -16.32 12.88 -1.07
CA PHE A 92 -15.13 13.05 -1.88
C PHE A 92 -13.94 12.20 -1.38
N ASP A 93 -14.14 11.40 -0.34
CA ASP A 93 -13.17 10.42 0.11
C ASP A 93 -13.03 9.28 -0.91
N LEU A 94 -11.79 8.88 -1.16
CA LEU A 94 -11.40 7.86 -2.14
C LEU A 94 -11.80 8.18 -3.59
N THR A 95 -12.22 9.40 -3.89
CA THR A 95 -12.34 9.91 -5.27
C THR A 95 -10.98 10.34 -5.80
N ARG A 96 -10.92 10.65 -7.10
CA ARG A 96 -9.72 11.09 -7.84
C ARG A 96 -10.03 12.24 -8.80
N ASP A 97 -11.03 13.06 -8.46
CA ASP A 97 -11.49 14.22 -9.24
C ASP A 97 -11.06 15.56 -8.64
N GLY A 98 -10.17 15.53 -7.64
CA GLY A 98 -9.60 16.73 -7.02
C GLY A 98 -10.56 17.54 -6.14
N SER A 99 -11.80 17.05 -5.95
CA SER A 99 -12.81 17.70 -5.12
C SER A 99 -12.63 17.34 -3.65
N ARG A 100 -13.02 18.24 -2.75
CA ARG A 100 -13.09 17.98 -1.30
C ARG A 100 -14.14 18.85 -0.61
N TRP A 101 -14.56 18.41 0.56
CA TRP A 101 -15.16 19.27 1.57
C TRP A 101 -14.11 20.10 2.30
N ALA A 102 -14.49 21.33 2.58
CA ALA A 102 -13.76 22.28 3.41
C ALA A 102 -14.75 23.13 4.21
N SER A 103 -14.25 23.82 5.22
CA SER A 103 -14.97 24.95 5.80
C SER A 103 -14.94 26.14 4.84
N ASN A 104 -15.98 26.98 4.86
CA ASN A 104 -16.05 28.24 4.11
C ASN A 104 -15.07 29.30 4.62
N GLY A 105 -14.39 29.06 5.74
CA GLY A 105 -13.35 29.92 6.28
C GLY A 105 -13.87 31.22 6.89
N ASP A 106 -15.20 31.37 7.06
CA ASP A 106 -15.81 32.52 7.71
C ASP A 106 -16.25 32.15 9.14
N PRO A 107 -15.51 32.59 10.17
CA PRO A 107 -15.86 32.32 11.56
C PRO A 107 -17.23 32.88 11.96
N SER A 108 -17.74 33.90 11.27
CA SER A 108 -19.03 34.52 11.58
C SER A 108 -20.23 33.78 10.98
N ALA A 109 -19.99 32.90 10.01
CA ALA A 109 -21.01 32.16 9.28
C ALA A 109 -20.49 30.76 8.89
N VAL A 110 -20.07 29.98 9.89
CA VAL A 110 -19.45 28.66 9.68
C VAL A 110 -20.31 27.77 8.79
N GLY A 111 -19.70 27.23 7.74
CA GLY A 111 -20.39 26.36 6.81
C GLY A 111 -19.46 25.49 5.99
N GLU A 112 -20.00 24.42 5.42
CA GLU A 112 -19.26 23.51 4.56
C GLU A 112 -19.45 23.90 3.08
N VAL A 113 -18.34 23.93 2.36
CA VAL A 113 -18.27 24.23 0.92
C VAL A 113 -17.45 23.16 0.21
N VAL A 114 -17.74 22.97 -1.08
CA VAL A 114 -16.95 22.11 -1.95
C VAL A 114 -15.87 22.95 -2.61
N LEU A 115 -14.62 22.51 -2.49
CA LEU A 115 -13.47 23.06 -3.22
C LEU A 115 -12.97 22.04 -4.25
N ARG A 116 -12.45 22.56 -5.37
CA ARG A 116 -11.88 21.78 -6.48
C ARG A 116 -10.46 22.26 -6.73
N ASP A 117 -9.59 22.00 -5.77
CA ASP A 117 -8.28 22.61 -5.64
C ASP A 117 -7.12 21.58 -5.57
N TYR A 118 -7.43 20.29 -5.67
CA TYR A 118 -6.43 19.24 -5.82
C TYR A 118 -6.29 18.84 -7.29
N PRO A 119 -5.08 18.41 -7.72
CA PRO A 119 -4.89 17.87 -9.06
C PRO A 119 -5.76 16.63 -9.31
N ASP A 120 -6.39 16.59 -10.48
CA ASP A 120 -7.08 15.40 -10.95
C ASP A 120 -6.14 14.19 -10.97
N GLY A 121 -6.68 13.03 -10.64
CA GLY A 121 -5.94 11.78 -10.60
C GLY A 121 -5.45 11.41 -9.22
N SER A 122 -5.15 12.32 -8.30
CA SER A 122 -4.69 11.94 -6.94
C SER A 122 -5.81 11.29 -6.11
N LEU A 123 -5.53 10.21 -5.37
CA LEU A 123 -6.51 9.58 -4.46
C LEU A 123 -6.75 10.48 -3.25
N MET A 124 -7.95 11.06 -3.19
CA MET A 124 -8.38 11.96 -2.14
C MET A 124 -8.64 11.20 -0.84
N LEU A 125 -8.16 11.77 0.26
CA LEU A 125 -8.60 11.42 1.61
C LEU A 125 -9.21 12.67 2.22
N ASN A 126 -10.49 12.61 2.57
CA ASN A 126 -11.22 13.78 3.04
C ASN A 126 -12.21 13.40 4.13
N GLN A 127 -11.92 13.82 5.36
CA GLN A 127 -12.66 13.41 6.55
C GLN A 127 -12.71 14.53 7.58
N ARG A 128 -13.61 14.38 8.55
CA ARG A 128 -13.64 15.10 9.82
C ARG A 128 -14.32 14.28 10.90
N ARG A 129 -14.41 14.81 12.13
CA ARG A 129 -15.30 14.23 13.15
C ARG A 129 -16.75 14.36 12.73
N ALA A 130 -17.51 13.30 12.95
CA ALA A 130 -18.96 13.29 12.77
C ALA A 130 -19.65 14.13 13.85
N GLY A 131 -20.69 14.85 13.46
CA GLY A 131 -21.46 15.72 14.35
C GLY A 131 -22.08 16.90 13.59
N PRO A 132 -23.03 17.62 14.23
CA PRO A 132 -23.54 18.89 13.72
C PRO A 132 -22.39 19.87 13.47
N ILE A 133 -22.50 20.69 12.42
CA ILE A 133 -21.40 21.61 12.05
C ILE A 133 -21.28 22.80 13.00
N GLU A 134 -22.39 23.15 13.66
CA GLU A 134 -22.46 24.27 14.61
C GLU A 134 -22.00 23.90 16.02
N GLU A 135 -21.76 22.62 16.31
CA GLU A 135 -21.42 22.11 17.63
C GLU A 135 -20.03 21.48 17.61
N GLU A 136 -19.17 21.87 18.56
CA GLU A 136 -17.87 21.22 18.72
C GLU A 136 -18.07 19.73 19.04
N PRO A 137 -17.48 18.82 18.25
CA PRO A 137 -17.64 17.39 18.48
C PRO A 137 -16.98 16.99 19.79
N SER A 138 -17.43 15.87 20.35
CA SER A 138 -16.76 15.30 21.53
C SER A 138 -15.28 15.01 21.23
N PRO A 139 -14.37 15.23 22.21
CA PRO A 139 -12.94 15.00 22.03
C PRO A 139 -12.65 13.61 21.48
N GLY A 140 -11.81 13.54 20.45
CA GLY A 140 -11.47 12.30 19.76
C GLY A 140 -10.60 12.57 18.54
N SER A 141 -10.39 11.56 17.71
CA SER A 141 -9.78 11.73 16.39
C SER A 141 -10.76 11.30 15.32
N ASP A 142 -10.81 12.04 14.23
CA ASP A 142 -11.12 11.48 12.93
C ASP A 142 -9.92 10.63 12.49
N LEU A 143 -10.16 9.39 12.08
CA LEU A 143 -9.08 8.49 11.72
C LEU A 143 -9.53 7.60 10.57
N GLN A 144 -8.70 7.58 9.54
CA GLN A 144 -8.83 6.69 8.39
C GLN A 144 -7.56 5.86 8.29
N THR A 145 -7.73 4.54 8.22
CA THR A 145 -6.63 3.61 8.01
C THR A 145 -6.71 3.06 6.59
N LEU A 146 -5.65 3.27 5.81
CA LEU A 146 -5.45 2.63 4.52
C LEU A 146 -4.53 1.42 4.68
N THR A 147 -4.90 0.28 4.10
CA THR A 147 -4.07 -0.93 4.03
C THR A 147 -3.65 -1.19 2.60
N PHE A 148 -2.34 -1.34 2.37
CA PHE A 148 -1.76 -1.54 1.03
C PHE A 148 -1.40 -3.00 0.82
N GLU A 149 -2.00 -3.64 -0.17
CA GLU A 149 -1.68 -4.99 -0.61
C GLU A 149 -1.00 -4.94 -1.99
N PHE A 150 0.19 -5.55 -2.12
CA PHE A 150 0.96 -5.61 -3.37
C PHE A 150 0.90 -7.01 -3.95
N LEU A 151 0.36 -7.14 -5.15
CA LEU A 151 0.13 -8.40 -5.83
C LEU A 151 0.96 -8.46 -7.12
N GLY A 152 1.69 -9.55 -7.31
CA GLY A 152 2.42 -9.82 -8.54
C GLY A 152 1.49 -10.15 -9.71
N ALA A 153 2.07 -10.33 -10.90
CA ALA A 153 1.32 -10.74 -12.10
C ALA A 153 0.64 -12.12 -11.96
N ASP A 154 1.16 -12.97 -11.07
CA ASP A 154 0.59 -14.28 -10.72
C ASP A 154 -0.51 -14.19 -9.66
N GLY A 155 -0.85 -12.98 -9.21
CA GLY A 155 -1.85 -12.72 -8.16
C GLY A 155 -1.37 -13.01 -6.75
N ARG A 156 -0.09 -13.33 -6.52
CA ARG A 156 0.44 -13.60 -5.18
C ARG A 156 0.95 -12.33 -4.51
N PRO A 157 0.75 -12.19 -3.18
CA PRO A 157 1.34 -11.08 -2.43
C PRO A 157 2.87 -11.08 -2.47
N PHE A 158 3.48 -9.90 -2.52
CA PHE A 158 4.92 -9.73 -2.36
C PHE A 158 5.25 -8.47 -1.56
N ASP A 159 6.45 -8.43 -0.97
CA ASP A 159 6.92 -7.26 -0.24
C ASP A 159 7.82 -6.40 -1.13
N PRO A 160 7.35 -5.21 -1.56
CA PRO A 160 8.17 -4.29 -2.35
C PRO A 160 9.31 -3.66 -1.52
N THR A 161 10.33 -3.20 -2.25
CA THR A 161 11.46 -2.43 -1.71
C THR A 161 11.57 -1.07 -2.37
N ASP A 162 12.29 -0.12 -1.76
CA ASP A 162 12.40 1.29 -2.24
C ASP A 162 11.03 1.87 -2.60
N VAL A 163 10.07 1.72 -1.68
CA VAL A 163 8.72 2.26 -1.87
C VAL A 163 8.75 3.75 -1.64
N ARG A 164 8.19 4.50 -2.56
CA ARG A 164 8.03 5.95 -2.46
C ARG A 164 6.56 6.27 -2.59
N LEU A 165 6.01 6.88 -1.54
CA LEU A 165 4.64 7.36 -1.52
C LEU A 165 4.66 8.89 -1.43
N THR A 166 4.00 9.55 -2.37
CA THR A 166 3.93 11.01 -2.43
C THR A 166 2.54 11.48 -2.02
N ILE A 167 2.50 12.36 -1.04
CA ILE A 167 1.26 12.89 -0.45
C ILE A 167 1.24 14.40 -0.65
N GLN A 168 0.10 14.91 -1.07
CA GLN A 168 -0.17 16.31 -1.27
C GLN A 168 -0.96 16.90 -0.10
N ASN A 169 -0.62 18.13 0.25
CA ASN A 169 -1.36 19.02 1.15
C ASN A 169 -1.58 18.46 2.56
N ILE A 170 -0.57 17.79 3.13
CA ILE A 170 -0.49 17.65 4.59
C ILE A 170 -0.32 19.08 5.15
N THR A 171 -1.39 19.68 5.65
CA THR A 171 -1.49 21.11 6.00
C THR A 171 -1.99 21.31 7.42
N SER A 172 -1.95 22.55 7.89
CA SER A 172 -2.47 22.97 9.18
C SER A 172 -3.04 24.38 9.13
N PHE A 173 -4.15 24.55 9.84
CA PHE A 173 -4.74 25.82 10.21
C PHE A 173 -5.39 25.65 11.58
N ALA A 174 -4.82 26.26 12.60
CA ALA A 174 -5.37 26.26 13.94
C ALA A 174 -5.10 27.62 14.58
N VAL A 175 -6.18 28.36 14.83
CA VAL A 175 -6.14 29.71 15.39
C VAL A 175 -6.96 29.73 16.68
N PRO A 176 -6.43 30.30 17.79
CA PRO A 176 -7.19 30.37 19.03
C PRO A 176 -8.53 31.10 18.88
N ASN A 177 -9.60 30.50 19.39
CA ASN A 177 -10.98 30.99 19.39
C ASN A 177 -11.69 30.99 18.04
N ASP A 178 -11.09 30.37 17.01
CA ASP A 178 -11.81 30.10 15.78
C ASP A 178 -12.76 28.89 15.97
N PRO A 179 -13.85 28.80 15.18
CA PRO A 179 -14.73 27.65 15.23
C PRO A 179 -14.01 26.36 14.86
N TRP A 180 -14.29 25.27 15.58
CA TRP A 180 -13.65 23.97 15.35
C TRP A 180 -13.67 23.51 13.89
N LEU A 181 -14.71 23.86 13.12
CA LEU A 181 -14.86 23.44 11.73
C LEU A 181 -13.81 24.07 10.81
N VAL A 182 -13.33 25.28 11.13
CA VAL A 182 -12.23 25.92 10.40
C VAL A 182 -10.86 25.49 10.89
N ASP A 183 -10.74 24.82 12.05
CA ASP A 183 -9.46 24.39 12.59
C ASP A 183 -9.11 22.95 12.17
N TRP A 184 -8.02 22.77 11.43
CA TRP A 184 -7.49 21.46 11.06
C TRP A 184 -5.97 21.39 11.24
N TRP A 185 -5.46 20.20 11.54
CA TRP A 185 -4.03 19.95 11.51
C TRP A 185 -3.77 18.50 11.12
N SER A 186 -3.52 18.27 9.84
CA SER A 186 -3.45 16.92 9.28
C SER A 186 -2.16 16.18 9.68
N THR A 187 -2.29 14.89 9.92
CA THR A 187 -1.19 13.98 10.26
C THR A 187 -1.23 12.72 9.41
N VAL A 188 -0.06 12.16 9.14
CA VAL A 188 0.11 10.88 8.45
C VAL A 188 1.11 10.02 9.21
N GLY A 189 0.70 8.81 9.62
CA GLY A 189 1.55 7.85 10.29
C GLY A 189 1.54 6.49 9.60
N PHE A 190 2.69 5.83 9.47
CA PHE A 190 2.79 4.51 8.84
C PHE A 190 3.05 3.41 9.87
N SER A 191 2.54 2.20 9.60
CA SER A 191 2.81 1.01 10.44
C SER A 191 4.28 0.57 10.40
N VAL A 192 5.00 0.99 9.37
CA VAL A 192 6.44 0.77 9.19
C VAL A 192 7.11 2.13 9.12
N PRO A 193 8.24 2.35 9.83
CA PRO A 193 8.92 3.63 9.78
C PRO A 193 9.46 3.94 8.38
N PRO A 194 9.19 5.14 7.83
CA PRO A 194 9.91 5.65 6.67
C PRO A 194 11.42 5.67 6.95
N ALA A 195 12.21 5.33 5.95
CA ALA A 195 13.65 5.50 5.98
C ALA A 195 14.06 6.98 5.86
N SER A 196 13.26 7.76 5.14
CA SER A 196 13.36 9.21 5.08
C SER A 196 12.03 9.83 4.66
N ILE A 197 11.87 11.11 5.00
CA ILE A 197 10.76 11.96 4.59
C ILE A 197 11.36 13.18 3.90
N SER A 198 10.97 13.42 2.67
CA SER A 198 11.35 14.63 1.92
C SER A 198 10.17 15.58 1.96
N ALA A 199 10.24 16.61 2.80
CA ALA A 199 9.25 17.67 2.86
C ALA A 199 9.59 18.82 1.89
N MET A 200 8.57 19.57 1.48
CA MET A 200 8.78 20.76 0.65
C MET A 200 9.65 21.81 1.38
N PRO A 201 10.66 22.40 0.73
CA PRO A 201 11.46 23.47 1.32
C PRO A 201 10.59 24.65 1.79
N GLY A 202 10.87 25.16 2.98
CA GLY A 202 10.12 26.27 3.58
C GLY A 202 8.87 25.85 4.37
N HIS A 203 8.43 24.59 4.24
CA HIS A 203 7.31 24.02 4.98
C HIS A 203 7.77 22.76 5.74
N PRO A 204 8.62 22.90 6.77
CA PRO A 204 9.11 21.76 7.51
C PRO A 204 7.96 21.00 8.18
N GLY A 205 8.16 19.71 8.40
CA GLY A 205 7.26 18.92 9.20
C GLY A 205 7.98 18.25 10.36
N ALA A 206 7.20 17.92 11.40
CA ALA A 206 7.62 17.17 12.57
C ALA A 206 7.10 15.75 12.51
N GLY A 207 7.77 14.90 13.28
CA GLY A 207 7.40 13.52 13.51
C GLY A 207 8.15 12.56 12.58
N ALA A 208 8.39 11.36 13.08
CA ALA A 208 9.09 10.30 12.36
C ALA A 208 8.24 9.65 11.25
N GLY A 209 6.97 10.03 11.09
CA GLY A 209 6.07 9.42 10.11
C GLY A 209 5.61 8.02 10.51
N THR A 210 5.61 7.69 11.80
CA THR A 210 5.08 6.42 12.31
C THR A 210 3.69 6.62 12.89
N VAL A 211 2.92 5.56 13.12
CA VAL A 211 1.63 5.68 13.85
C VAL A 211 1.82 6.30 15.25
N ALA A 212 2.93 6.01 15.93
CA ALA A 212 3.19 6.54 17.27
C ALA A 212 3.73 7.98 17.27
N ASP A 213 4.37 8.40 16.18
CA ASP A 213 4.87 9.75 15.96
C ASP A 213 4.59 10.18 14.50
N PRO A 214 3.34 10.57 14.20
CA PRO A 214 2.91 10.89 12.84
C PRO A 214 3.59 12.13 12.29
N PHE A 215 3.83 12.12 10.98
CA PHE A 215 4.29 13.29 10.26
C PHE A 215 3.17 14.33 10.17
N ARG A 216 3.52 15.61 10.35
CA ARG A 216 2.60 16.76 10.32
C ARG A 216 3.39 18.05 10.07
N ARG A 217 2.69 19.17 9.84
CA ARG A 217 3.33 20.49 9.85
C ARG A 217 3.74 20.94 11.24
N ASP A 218 4.82 21.71 11.31
CA ASP A 218 5.35 22.27 12.56
C ASP A 218 4.55 23.47 13.07
N ALA A 219 4.11 24.33 12.15
CA ALA A 219 3.31 25.51 12.46
C ALA A 219 1.82 25.21 12.35
N SER A 220 0.98 25.98 13.04
CA SER A 220 -0.48 25.88 12.95
C SER A 220 -1.07 26.69 11.79
N THR A 221 -0.26 27.23 10.88
CA THR A 221 -0.73 28.11 9.79
C THR A 221 -0.12 27.72 8.43
N ASP A 222 0.35 26.48 8.30
CA ASP A 222 0.85 25.93 7.05
C ASP A 222 -0.30 25.47 6.15
N LEU A 223 -0.96 26.46 5.55
CA LEU A 223 -2.18 26.30 4.74
C LEU A 223 -1.96 25.60 3.38
N GLY A 224 -0.71 25.51 2.91
CA GLY A 224 -0.43 25.31 1.50
C GLY A 224 -0.80 26.58 0.73
N ILE A 225 0.19 27.28 0.19
CA ILE A 225 -0.01 28.63 -0.36
C ILE A 225 -0.88 28.55 -1.63
N PHE A 226 -1.68 29.61 -1.87
CA PHE A 226 -2.39 29.99 -3.09
C PHE A 226 -1.52 30.04 -4.38
N GLY A 227 -0.76 28.99 -4.68
CA GLY A 227 0.19 28.93 -5.79
C GLY A 227 0.84 27.55 -6.04
N GLY A 228 0.60 26.54 -5.20
CA GLY A 228 1.06 25.17 -5.43
C GLY A 228 0.80 24.23 -4.24
N ALA A 229 0.57 22.93 -4.52
CA ALA A 229 0.36 21.94 -3.47
C ALA A 229 1.63 21.71 -2.65
N LEU A 230 1.52 21.58 -1.32
CA LEU A 230 2.62 21.05 -0.50
C LEU A 230 2.79 19.57 -0.87
N VAL A 231 4.00 19.15 -1.19
CA VAL A 231 4.28 17.78 -1.61
C VAL A 231 5.34 17.17 -0.70
N ASP A 232 5.01 16.06 -0.05
CA ASP A 232 5.95 15.29 0.75
C ASP A 232 6.08 13.88 0.21
N THR A 233 7.31 13.36 0.20
CA THR A 233 7.59 12.00 -0.23
C THR A 233 8.14 11.18 0.93
N PHE A 234 7.47 10.07 1.23
CA PHE A 234 7.86 9.09 2.23
C PHE A 234 8.56 7.93 1.52
N ILE A 235 9.80 7.62 1.94
CA ILE A 235 10.63 6.59 1.32
C ILE A 235 10.81 5.44 2.31
N PHE A 236 10.53 4.21 1.87
CA PHE A 236 10.64 3.00 2.69
C PHE A 236 11.63 2.04 2.06
N ARG A 237 12.53 1.46 2.87
CA ARG A 237 13.44 0.40 2.39
C ARG A 237 12.66 -0.85 1.99
N THR A 238 11.70 -1.21 2.81
CA THR A 238 10.75 -2.30 2.60
C THR A 238 9.40 -1.83 3.11
N PHE A 239 8.33 -2.13 2.39
CA PHE A 239 6.97 -1.83 2.80
C PHE A 239 6.12 -3.09 2.61
N PRO A 240 6.10 -4.01 3.60
CA PRO A 240 5.45 -5.30 3.46
C PRO A 240 3.99 -5.19 3.01
N SER A 241 3.53 -6.12 2.18
CA SER A 241 2.12 -6.18 1.81
C SER A 241 1.26 -6.38 3.07
N GLY A 242 0.25 -5.53 3.23
CA GLY A 242 -0.55 -5.38 4.45
C GLY A 242 -0.11 -4.23 5.37
N SER A 243 0.95 -3.49 5.03
CA SER A 243 1.34 -2.27 5.75
C SER A 243 0.25 -1.19 5.64
N THR A 244 0.18 -0.31 6.63
CA THR A 244 -0.88 0.68 6.74
C THR A 244 -0.38 2.12 6.81
N LEU A 245 -1.25 3.03 6.38
CA LEU A 245 -1.19 4.47 6.58
C LEU A 245 -2.39 4.87 7.45
N ALA A 246 -2.14 5.61 8.52
CA ALA A 246 -3.13 6.27 9.36
C ALA A 246 -3.16 7.76 9.03
N PHE A 247 -4.31 8.25 8.57
CA PHE A 247 -4.60 9.65 8.30
C PHE A 247 -5.52 10.19 9.40
N SER A 248 -5.10 11.25 10.08
CA SER A 248 -5.69 11.72 11.33
C SER A 248 -5.43 13.21 11.55
N GLN A 249 -5.88 13.73 12.69
CA GLN A 249 -5.54 15.06 13.19
C GLN A 249 -4.36 15.11 14.19
N HIS A 250 -3.81 16.32 14.39
CA HIS A 250 -2.92 16.68 15.48
C HIS A 250 -3.63 17.56 16.52
N GLN A 251 -3.31 17.38 17.81
CA GLN A 251 -3.76 18.24 18.93
C GLN A 251 -5.28 18.41 19.10
N GLY A 252 -6.07 17.49 18.57
CA GLY A 252 -7.52 17.55 18.68
C GLY A 252 -8.16 18.55 17.74
N GLN A 253 -7.49 19.02 16.68
CA GLN A 253 -8.12 19.86 15.65
C GLN A 253 -9.08 19.00 14.83
N GLN A 254 -10.35 19.40 14.69
CA GLN A 254 -11.43 18.48 14.22
C GLN A 254 -12.14 18.91 12.94
N GLY A 255 -11.74 20.02 12.32
CA GLY A 255 -12.32 20.53 11.09
C GLY A 255 -12.13 19.59 9.90
N TRP A 256 -12.40 20.06 8.68
CA TRP A 256 -12.18 19.23 7.50
C TRP A 256 -10.69 19.02 7.22
N HIS A 257 -10.25 17.77 7.31
CA HIS A 257 -8.92 17.34 6.90
C HIS A 257 -8.98 16.83 5.47
N ALA A 258 -8.02 17.26 4.65
CA ALA A 258 -7.87 16.78 3.29
C ALA A 258 -6.40 16.58 2.92
N ILE A 259 -6.07 15.41 2.37
CA ILE A 259 -4.78 15.13 1.72
C ILE A 259 -5.04 14.32 0.45
N ALA A 260 -4.05 14.21 -0.42
CA ALA A 260 -4.17 13.33 -1.58
C ALA A 260 -2.91 12.50 -1.85
N LEU A 261 -3.08 11.21 -2.08
CA LEU A 261 -2.01 10.32 -2.52
C LEU A 261 -1.86 10.49 -4.04
N SER A 262 -0.74 11.08 -4.45
CA SER A 262 -0.53 11.53 -5.84
C SER A 262 0.37 10.61 -6.65
N ALA A 263 1.29 9.89 -5.99
CA ALA A 263 2.17 8.95 -6.67
C ALA A 263 2.61 7.81 -5.74
N LEU A 264 2.74 6.62 -6.32
CA LEU A 264 3.31 5.45 -5.67
C LEU A 264 4.27 4.74 -6.66
N SER A 265 5.50 4.52 -6.23
CA SER A 265 6.50 3.75 -6.97
C SER A 265 7.24 2.80 -6.05
N PHE A 266 7.69 1.67 -6.58
CA PHE A 266 8.40 0.67 -5.80
C PHE A 266 9.24 -0.24 -6.69
N VAL A 267 10.24 -0.91 -6.13
CA VAL A 267 10.96 -1.98 -6.80
C VAL A 267 10.25 -3.31 -6.56
N SER A 268 9.83 -3.97 -7.65
CA SER A 268 9.31 -5.33 -7.64
C SER A 268 10.43 -6.33 -7.97
N ARG A 269 10.32 -7.55 -7.44
CA ARG A 269 11.23 -8.65 -7.78
C ARG A 269 10.85 -9.34 -9.09
N THR A 270 9.65 -9.07 -9.60
CA THR A 270 9.17 -9.65 -10.85
C THR A 270 9.26 -8.63 -11.96
N CYS A 271 9.98 -9.05 -13.00
CA CYS A 271 10.13 -8.50 -14.33
C CYS A 271 10.03 -9.67 -15.32
#